data_AF-A0A5C9CW29-F1
#
_entry.id   AF-A0A5C9CW29-F1
#
_cell.length_a   1.000
_cell.length_b   1.000
_cell.length_c   1.000
_cell.angle_alpha   90.00
_cell.angle_beta   90.00
_cell.angle_gamma   90.00
#
_symmetry.space_group_name_H-M   'P 1'
#
loop_
_entity.id
_entity.type
_entity.pdbx_description
1 polymer ?
#
loop_
_entity_poly.entity_id
_entity_poly.type
_entity_poly.pdbx_seq_one_letter_code
_entity_poly.pdbx_strand_id
1 'polypeptide(L)'
;MRHCGNPRLRFCRFGPLFVLLSFFCLVPRPATGQDLAFGLGTWDLAQAAPGAFVDISATFGIGKRLEFGVAAIPRITPSPLEELYLESHLGVSLLGDRLGEVGLPGIYVNAILDFGGALKIEGIGSAFPATAFLWFGRLTPFALGNPYYG
;
A
#
# COMPACT_ATOMS: atom_id res chain seq x y z
N MET A 1 -24.09 52.35 -1.91
CA MET A 1 -24.33 50.90 -2.09
C MET A 1 -23.16 50.16 -1.45
N ARG A 2 -23.38 49.46 -0.33
CA ARG A 2 -22.31 48.71 0.39
C ARG A 2 -22.39 47.24 -0.03
N HIS A 3 -21.34 46.73 -0.67
CA HIS A 3 -21.19 45.30 -0.95
C HIS A 3 -20.80 44.56 0.33
N CYS A 4 -21.70 43.72 0.83
CA CYS A 4 -21.38 42.70 1.83
C CYS A 4 -20.52 41.60 1.19
N GLY A 5 -19.23 41.55 1.54
CA GLY A 5 -18.36 40.43 1.24
C GLY A 5 -18.70 39.23 2.12
N ASN A 6 -19.07 38.11 1.50
CA ASN A 6 -19.46 36.87 2.17
C ASN A 6 -18.22 36.18 2.81
N PRO A 7 -18.15 36.02 4.15
CA PRO A 7 -16.96 35.51 4.85
C PRO A 7 -16.74 34.00 4.72
N ARG A 8 -17.64 33.26 4.06
CA ARG A 8 -17.59 31.78 4.01
C ARG A 8 -16.56 31.18 3.05
N LEU A 9 -15.86 31.98 2.25
CA LEU A 9 -14.96 31.48 1.19
C LEU A 9 -13.48 31.35 1.59
N ARG A 10 -13.08 31.73 2.81
CA ARG A 10 -11.66 31.66 3.21
C ARG A 10 -11.19 30.31 3.75
N PHE A 11 -12.09 29.44 4.22
CA PHE A 11 -11.70 28.13 4.76
C PHE A 11 -11.46 27.05 3.70
N CYS A 12 -12.04 27.18 2.49
CA CYS A 12 -11.88 26.16 1.44
C CYS A 12 -10.50 26.13 0.77
N ARG A 13 -9.66 27.16 0.95
CA ARG A 13 -8.32 27.20 0.32
C ARG A 13 -7.20 26.64 1.20
N PHE A 14 -7.44 26.55 2.51
CA PHE A 14 -6.46 26.02 3.48
C PHE A 14 -6.83 24.62 4.00
N GLY A 15 -8.03 24.11 3.70
CA GLY A 15 -8.44 22.75 4.00
C GLY A 15 -7.44 21.67 3.56
N PRO A 16 -6.99 21.64 2.28
CA PRO A 16 -6.02 20.64 1.84
C PRO A 16 -4.65 20.83 2.50
N LEU A 17 -4.24 22.08 2.78
CA LEU A 17 -2.97 22.36 3.47
C LEU A 17 -3.02 21.89 4.94
N PHE A 18 -4.16 22.06 5.62
CA PHE A 18 -4.38 21.60 7.00
C PHE A 18 -4.43 20.07 7.07
N VAL A 19 -5.05 19.40 6.10
CA VAL A 19 -5.00 17.94 5.98
C VAL A 19 -3.56 17.46 5.76
N LEU A 20 -2.83 18.08 4.82
CA LEU A 20 -1.44 17.72 4.53
C LEU A 20 -0.49 17.99 5.73
N LEU A 21 -0.70 19.10 6.45
CA LEU A 21 0.01 19.41 7.70
C LEU A 21 -0.37 18.46 8.84
N SER A 22 -1.63 18.01 8.92
CA SER A 22 -2.04 17.04 9.94
C SER A 22 -1.42 15.66 9.69
N PHE A 23 -1.21 15.27 8.42
CA PHE A 23 -0.39 14.09 8.06
C PHE A 23 1.09 14.27 8.42
N PHE A 24 1.65 15.48 8.27
CA PHE A 24 3.03 15.78 8.66
C PHE A 24 3.25 15.92 10.18
N CYS A 25 2.24 16.38 10.92
CA CYS A 25 2.28 16.52 12.39
C CYS A 25 2.02 15.21 13.14
N LEU A 26 1.48 14.19 12.46
CA LEU A 26 1.59 12.79 12.87
C LEU A 26 2.99 12.31 12.52
N VAL A 27 4.03 12.94 13.09
CA VAL A 27 5.43 12.53 12.92
C VAL A 27 5.50 11.07 13.36
N PRO A 28 5.68 10.12 12.43
CA PRO A 28 5.85 8.73 12.80
C PRO A 28 7.10 8.69 13.67
N ARG A 29 7.01 8.08 14.86
CA ARG A 29 8.22 7.57 15.50
C ARG A 29 8.98 6.77 14.43
N PRO A 30 10.32 6.91 14.32
CA PRO A 30 11.07 6.22 13.29
C PRO A 30 10.68 4.75 13.30
N ALA A 31 10.11 4.32 12.17
CA ALA A 31 9.74 2.95 11.89
C ALA A 31 10.91 2.02 12.21
N THR A 32 10.79 1.17 13.23
CA THR A 32 11.85 0.21 13.59
C THR A 32 11.81 -1.08 12.77
N GLY A 33 11.03 -1.12 11.69
CA GLY A 33 10.96 -2.28 10.79
C GLY A 33 10.84 -1.85 9.34
N GLN A 34 11.75 -2.38 8.51
CA GLN A 34 11.69 -2.31 7.06
C GLN A 34 11.82 -3.72 6.50
N ASP A 35 10.97 -3.99 5.54
CA ASP A 35 10.69 -5.34 5.13
C ASP A 35 10.84 -5.38 3.62
N LEU A 36 11.63 -6.32 3.12
CA LEU A 36 11.65 -6.65 1.71
C LEU A 36 11.15 -8.09 1.56
N ALA A 37 10.09 -8.26 0.78
CA ALA A 37 9.51 -9.55 0.48
C ALA A 37 9.59 -9.82 -1.02
N PHE A 38 9.73 -11.11 -1.33
CA PHE A 38 9.60 -11.65 -2.67
C PHE A 38 8.51 -12.72 -2.61
N GLY A 39 7.48 -12.59 -3.43
CA GLY A 39 6.35 -13.49 -3.45
C GLY A 39 6.14 -14.14 -4.81
N LEU A 40 5.54 -15.33 -4.76
CA LEU A 40 5.03 -16.07 -5.90
C LEU A 40 3.56 -16.35 -5.61
N GLY A 41 2.68 -15.97 -6.53
CA GLY A 41 1.26 -16.07 -6.29
C GLY A 41 0.45 -16.40 -7.53
N THR A 42 -0.83 -16.62 -7.30
CA THR A 42 -1.84 -16.71 -8.36
C THR A 42 -2.94 -15.73 -8.06
N TRP A 43 -3.64 -15.29 -9.10
CA TRP A 43 -4.74 -14.36 -8.99
C TRP A 43 -5.98 -14.89 -9.71
N ASP A 44 -7.14 -14.39 -9.30
CA ASP A 44 -8.41 -14.60 -9.98
C ASP A 44 -9.21 -13.30 -9.81
N LEU A 45 -9.10 -12.43 -10.81
CA LEU A 45 -9.74 -11.11 -10.82
C LEU A 45 -10.94 -11.17 -11.75
N ALA A 46 -12.08 -10.65 -11.33
CA ALA A 46 -13.31 -10.67 -12.13
C ALA A 46 -13.19 -10.04 -13.54
N GLN A 47 -12.16 -9.23 -13.79
CA GLN A 47 -11.91 -8.53 -15.05
C GLN A 47 -10.64 -8.99 -15.78
N ALA A 48 -9.94 -10.02 -15.29
CA ALA A 48 -8.72 -10.53 -15.92
C ALA A 48 -8.68 -12.07 -15.89
N ALA A 49 -8.03 -12.68 -16.88
CA ALA A 49 -7.84 -14.12 -16.86
C ALA A 49 -7.04 -14.54 -15.61
N PRO A 50 -7.37 -15.67 -14.96
CA PRO A 50 -6.54 -16.24 -13.91
C PRO A 50 -5.11 -16.44 -14.39
N GLY A 51 -4.17 -16.45 -13.46
CA GLY A 51 -2.76 -16.37 -13.81
C GLY A 51 -1.86 -16.37 -12.60
N ALA A 52 -0.56 -16.39 -12.85
CA ALA A 52 0.50 -16.38 -11.87
C ALA A 52 1.27 -15.06 -11.95
N PHE A 53 1.78 -14.62 -10.81
CA PHE A 53 2.60 -13.42 -10.67
C PHE A 53 3.79 -13.69 -9.77
N VAL A 54 4.83 -12.88 -9.97
CA VAL A 54 5.85 -12.66 -8.94
C VAL A 54 5.62 -11.26 -8.38
N ASP A 55 5.94 -11.03 -7.12
CA ASP A 55 5.98 -9.69 -6.57
C ASP A 55 7.29 -9.43 -5.84
N ILE A 56 7.75 -8.19 -5.93
CA ILE A 56 8.76 -7.63 -5.05
C ILE A 56 8.07 -6.52 -4.29
N SER A 57 8.01 -6.65 -2.98
CA SER A 57 7.28 -5.74 -2.10
C SER A 57 8.18 -5.22 -0.99
N ALA A 58 8.01 -3.94 -0.65
CA ALA A 58 8.66 -3.31 0.48
C ALA A 58 7.60 -2.77 1.44
N THR A 59 7.72 -3.10 2.73
CA THR A 59 6.77 -2.68 3.77
C THR A 59 7.47 -1.92 4.88
N PHE A 60 6.96 -0.73 5.17
CA PHE A 60 7.50 0.21 6.14
C PHE A 60 6.52 0.35 7.31
N GLY A 61 6.96 0.04 8.53
CA GLY A 61 6.11 0.14 9.72
C GLY A 61 5.97 1.59 10.21
N ILE A 62 4.93 2.31 9.82
CA ILE A 62 4.69 3.70 10.26
C ILE A 62 4.38 3.77 11.78
N GLY A 63 3.84 2.70 12.36
CA GLY A 63 3.62 2.60 13.79
C GLY A 63 3.46 1.16 14.25
N LYS A 64 2.97 0.98 15.47
CA LYS A 64 2.80 -0.36 16.07
C LYS A 64 1.83 -1.25 15.30
N ARG A 65 0.89 -0.70 14.55
CA ARG A 65 -0.11 -1.47 13.78
C ARG A 65 -0.31 -0.98 12.37
N LEU A 66 0.31 0.14 12.02
CA LEU A 66 0.11 0.81 10.74
C LEU A 66 1.35 0.59 9.88
N GLU A 67 1.11 0.18 8.65
CA GLU A 67 2.14 -0.15 7.68
C GLU A 67 1.85 0.56 6.37
N PHE A 68 2.91 0.93 5.68
CA PHE A 68 2.84 1.39 4.30
C PHE A 68 3.61 0.43 3.42
N GLY A 69 2.95 -0.10 2.42
CA GLY A 69 3.54 -1.04 1.48
C GLY A 69 3.60 -0.45 0.08
N VAL A 70 4.65 -0.83 -0.64
CA VAL A 70 4.73 -0.68 -2.10
C VAL A 70 5.09 -2.02 -2.71
N ALA A 71 4.52 -2.33 -3.87
CA ALA A 71 4.86 -3.57 -4.56
C ALA A 71 4.95 -3.35 -6.07
N ALA A 72 5.85 -4.10 -6.70
CA ALA A 72 5.92 -4.25 -8.14
C ALA A 72 5.55 -5.69 -8.48
N ILE A 73 4.45 -5.85 -9.22
CA ILE A 73 3.84 -7.15 -9.50
C ILE A 73 3.79 -7.35 -11.02
N PRO A 74 4.87 -7.87 -11.64
CA PRO A 74 4.82 -8.28 -13.03
C PRO A 74 4.03 -9.58 -13.18
N ARG A 75 3.23 -9.65 -14.24
CA ARG A 75 2.46 -10.85 -14.56
C ARG A 75 3.34 -11.88 -15.27
N ILE A 76 3.19 -13.16 -14.92
CA ILE A 76 3.90 -14.27 -15.57
C ILE A 76 2.99 -14.95 -16.61
N THR A 77 1.72 -15.18 -16.26
CA THR A 77 0.76 -15.86 -17.15
C THR A 77 -0.55 -15.08 -17.26
N PRO A 78 -1.17 -15.06 -18.46
CA PRO A 78 -0.81 -15.78 -19.67
C PRO A 78 0.32 -15.11 -20.49
N SER A 79 0.58 -13.83 -20.25
CA SER A 79 1.59 -13.07 -20.99
C SER A 79 2.67 -12.55 -20.05
N PRO A 80 3.86 -13.16 -20.04
CA PRO A 80 4.93 -12.73 -19.14
C PRO A 80 5.40 -11.33 -19.50
N LEU A 81 5.49 -10.46 -18.48
CA LEU A 81 6.01 -9.10 -18.56
C LEU A 81 5.21 -8.13 -19.48
N GLU A 82 4.03 -8.51 -19.98
CA GLU A 82 3.16 -7.57 -20.70
C GLU A 82 2.46 -6.58 -19.77
N GLU A 83 2.21 -7.00 -18.53
CA GLU A 83 1.54 -6.21 -17.51
C GLU A 83 2.40 -6.09 -16.25
N LEU A 84 2.47 -4.89 -15.69
CA LEU A 84 3.08 -4.58 -14.40
C LEU A 84 2.10 -3.77 -13.58
N TYR A 85 1.89 -4.22 -12.36
CA TYR A 85 1.15 -3.46 -11.36
C TYR A 85 2.15 -2.82 -10.42
N LEU A 86 2.07 -1.49 -10.29
CA LEU A 86 2.75 -0.75 -9.24
C LEU A 86 1.71 -0.42 -8.17
N GLU A 87 1.83 -1.08 -7.04
CA GLU A 87 0.91 -0.98 -5.92
C GLU A 87 1.49 -0.08 -4.83
N SER A 88 0.62 0.68 -4.18
CA SER A 88 0.87 1.20 -2.84
C SER A 88 -0.36 1.02 -1.96
N HIS A 89 -0.14 0.71 -0.69
CA HIS A 89 -1.22 0.49 0.27
C HIS A 89 -0.85 0.95 1.68
N LEU A 90 -1.89 1.19 2.46
CA LEU A 90 -1.83 1.31 3.91
C LEU A 90 -2.46 0.07 4.53
N GLY A 91 -1.67 -0.65 5.33
CA GLY A 91 -2.07 -1.85 6.04
C GLY A 91 -2.29 -1.56 7.53
N VAL A 92 -3.36 -2.10 8.09
CA VAL A 92 -3.62 -2.08 9.54
C VAL A 92 -3.65 -3.50 10.06
N SER A 93 -2.73 -3.81 10.97
CA SER A 93 -2.73 -5.04 11.75
C SER A 93 -3.92 -5.08 12.71
N LEU A 94 -4.75 -6.12 12.61
CA LEU A 94 -6.01 -6.23 13.35
C LEU A 94 -5.88 -6.97 14.68
N LEU A 95 -4.98 -7.95 14.79
CA LEU A 95 -4.91 -8.86 15.95
C LEU A 95 -3.83 -8.47 16.97
N GLY A 96 -2.73 -7.87 16.53
CA GLY A 96 -1.59 -7.52 17.38
C GLY A 96 -0.72 -6.40 16.81
N ASP A 97 0.26 -5.97 17.61
CA ASP A 97 1.26 -4.99 17.19
C ASP A 97 2.33 -5.67 16.31
N ARG A 98 2.80 -4.98 15.26
CA ARG A 98 4.00 -5.31 14.50
C ARG A 98 5.17 -5.43 15.48
N LEU A 99 5.80 -6.59 15.51
CA LEU A 99 6.98 -6.82 16.33
C LEU A 99 8.16 -6.04 15.72
N GLY A 100 8.62 -5.02 16.46
CA GLY A 100 9.80 -4.23 16.10
C GLY A 100 10.53 -3.64 17.30
N GLU A 101 10.18 -4.05 18.54
CA GLU A 101 10.82 -3.49 19.74
C GLU A 101 11.25 -4.50 20.81
N VAL A 102 10.78 -5.77 20.85
CA VAL A 102 11.16 -6.66 21.97
C VAL A 102 11.21 -8.15 21.57
N GLY A 103 12.41 -8.62 21.21
CA GLY A 103 13.06 -9.84 21.72
C GLY A 103 12.32 -11.18 21.84
N LEU A 104 11.16 -11.39 21.21
CA LEU A 104 10.48 -12.69 21.23
C LEU A 104 10.70 -13.43 19.91
N PRO A 105 11.58 -14.46 19.88
CA PRO A 105 11.65 -15.37 18.74
C PRO A 105 10.33 -16.15 18.69
N GLY A 106 9.48 -15.82 17.71
CA GLY A 106 8.18 -16.45 17.56
C GLY A 106 7.56 -16.18 16.19
N ILE A 107 6.76 -17.14 15.72
CA ILE A 107 5.93 -16.99 14.53
C ILE A 107 4.87 -15.93 14.84
N TYR A 108 4.88 -14.84 14.08
CA TYR A 108 3.83 -13.83 14.16
C TYR A 108 2.65 -14.27 13.30
N VAL A 109 1.46 -14.28 13.91
CA VAL A 109 0.19 -14.50 13.22
C VAL A 109 -0.63 -13.24 13.37
N ASN A 110 -0.96 -12.59 12.25
CA ASN A 110 -1.85 -11.45 12.25
C ASN A 110 -2.79 -11.48 11.04
N ALA A 111 -3.89 -10.73 11.16
CA ALA A 111 -4.75 -10.38 10.05
C ALA A 111 -4.49 -8.92 9.69
N ILE A 112 -4.28 -8.64 8.41
CA ILE A 112 -3.96 -7.29 7.93
C ILE A 112 -5.11 -6.82 7.03
N LEU A 113 -5.60 -5.62 7.29
CA LEU A 113 -6.53 -4.93 6.42
C LEU A 113 -5.78 -3.86 5.62
N ASP A 114 -5.69 -4.05 4.31
CA ASP A 114 -5.02 -3.15 3.38
C ASP A 114 -6.03 -2.33 2.59
N PHE A 115 -5.74 -1.04 2.45
CA PHE A 115 -6.40 -0.16 1.48
C PHE A 115 -5.35 0.48 0.60
N GLY A 116 -5.54 0.41 -0.71
CA GLY A 116 -4.51 0.86 -1.62
C GLY A 116 -4.99 1.11 -3.03
N GLY A 117 -4.02 1.50 -3.85
CA GLY A 117 -4.19 1.70 -5.27
C GLY A 117 -3.09 0.99 -6.03
N ALA A 118 -3.44 0.45 -7.19
CA ALA A 118 -2.51 -0.14 -8.14
C ALA A 118 -2.60 0.61 -9.46
N LEU A 119 -1.44 1.04 -9.96
CA LEU A 119 -1.28 1.49 -11.34
C LEU A 119 -0.96 0.27 -12.19
N LYS A 120 -1.90 -0.14 -13.04
CA LYS A 120 -1.69 -1.12 -14.09
C LYS A 120 -0.98 -0.44 -15.25
N ILE A 121 0.12 -1.02 -15.71
CA ILE A 121 0.87 -0.63 -16.89
C ILE A 121 0.83 -1.80 -17.87
N GLU A 122 0.28 -1.58 -19.06
CA GLU A 122 0.22 -2.57 -20.15
C GLU A 122 1.20 -2.23 -21.26
N GLY A 123 1.78 -3.26 -21.90
CA GLY A 123 2.70 -3.10 -23.01
C GLY A 123 4.04 -2.55 -22.57
N ILE A 124 4.63 -3.14 -21.52
CA ILE A 124 5.98 -2.80 -21.04
C ILE A 124 6.97 -3.11 -22.17
N GLY A 125 7.49 -2.07 -22.82
CA GLY A 125 8.32 -2.18 -24.03
C GLY A 125 7.70 -1.54 -25.27
N SER A 126 6.43 -1.11 -25.20
CA SER A 126 5.83 -0.25 -26.22
C SER A 126 6.22 1.22 -26.00
N ALA A 127 6.19 2.01 -27.08
CA ALA A 127 6.44 3.45 -27.01
C ALA A 127 5.31 4.22 -26.29
N PHE A 128 4.14 3.61 -26.13
CA PHE A 128 2.93 4.22 -25.55
C PHE A 128 2.22 3.21 -24.65
N PRO A 129 2.74 2.94 -23.44
CA PRO A 129 2.11 1.99 -22.53
C PRO A 129 0.73 2.52 -22.09
N ALA A 130 -0.27 1.65 -22.11
CA ALA A 130 -1.58 1.99 -21.58
C ALA A 130 -1.52 1.90 -20.05
N THR A 131 -2.21 2.83 -19.37
CA THR A 131 -2.23 2.86 -17.90
C THR A 131 -3.65 2.94 -17.37
N ALA A 132 -3.92 2.18 -16.31
CA ALA A 132 -5.19 2.20 -15.60
C ALA A 132 -4.96 2.21 -14.09
N PHE A 133 -5.77 2.96 -13.36
CA PHE A 133 -5.69 3.00 -11.90
C PHE A 133 -6.80 2.16 -11.29
N LEU A 134 -6.44 1.30 -10.34
CA LEU A 134 -7.33 0.39 -9.64
C LEU A 134 -7.27 0.68 -8.14
N TRP A 135 -8.43 0.86 -7.51
CA TRP A 135 -8.53 0.90 -6.05
C TRP A 135 -8.85 -0.49 -5.52
N PHE A 136 -8.25 -0.86 -4.39
CA PHE A 136 -8.57 -2.12 -3.73
C PHE A 136 -8.64 -1.96 -2.21
N GLY A 137 -9.46 -2.83 -1.61
CA GLY A 137 -9.40 -3.17 -0.20
C GLY A 137 -9.15 -4.67 -0.10
N ARG A 138 -8.12 -5.07 0.64
CA ARG A 138 -7.72 -6.47 0.81
C ARG A 138 -7.72 -6.79 2.29
N LEU A 139 -8.40 -7.88 2.65
CA LEU A 139 -8.20 -8.50 3.96
C LEU A 139 -7.26 -9.68 3.76
N THR A 140 -6.09 -9.62 4.36
CA THR A 140 -5.16 -10.74 4.47
C THR A 140 -5.46 -11.42 5.80
N PRO A 141 -6.31 -12.47 5.82
CA PRO A 141 -6.80 -13.06 7.06
C PRO A 141 -5.68 -13.73 7.87
N PHE A 142 -4.59 -14.08 7.19
CA PHE A 142 -3.48 -14.79 7.76
C PHE A 142 -2.17 -14.35 7.10
N ALA A 143 -1.42 -13.50 7.79
CA ALA A 143 -0.03 -13.22 7.49
C ALA A 143 0.82 -14.01 8.49
N LEU A 144 1.61 -14.96 7.97
CA LEU A 144 2.55 -15.74 8.77
C LEU A 144 3.97 -15.42 8.29
N GLY A 145 4.76 -14.86 9.18
CA GLY A 145 6.11 -14.42 8.88
C GLY A 145 6.90 -14.19 10.15
N ASN A 146 8.22 -14.19 10.01
CA ASN A 146 9.12 -13.77 11.07
C ASN A 146 9.46 -12.29 10.84
N PRO A 147 8.95 -11.35 11.64
CA PRO A 147 9.32 -9.95 11.49
C PRO A 147 10.72 -9.70 12.08
N TYR A 148 11.72 -9.74 11.20
CA TYR A 148 12.96 -8.94 11.24
C TYR A 148 13.96 -9.22 12.39
N TYR A 149 14.82 -10.21 12.15
CA TYR A 149 16.26 -10.08 12.40
C TYR A 149 16.97 -9.95 11.05
N GLY A 150 17.41 -8.73 10.76
CA GLY A 150 18.67 -8.45 10.07
C GLY A 150 19.55 -7.73 11.06
#